data_AF-A0A535R3Y5-F1
#
_entry.id   AF-A0A535R3Y5-F1
#
_cell.length_a   1.000
_cell.length_b   1.000
_cell.length_c   1.000
_cell.angle_alpha   90.00
_cell.angle_beta   90.00
_cell.angle_gamma   90.00
#
_symmetry.space_group_name_H-M   'P 1'
#
loop_
_entity.id
_entity.type
_entity.pdbx_description
1 polymer ?
#
loop_
_entity_poly.entity_id
_entity_poly.type
_entity_poly.pdbx_seq_one_letter_code
_entity_poly.pdbx_strand_id
1 'polypeptide(L)' 'MQITKTLWMLAYQRREASHLISSHLVPTYAEDEQGAWVEAYRWAAQHEVVLPEDAVLIHYPNGFTVHMSQLPGRVEENK' A
#
# COMPACT_ATOMS: atom_id res chain seq x y z
N MET A 1 -20.14 22.32 4.34
CA MET A 1 -19.78 21.04 5.00
C MET A 1 -18.27 20.92 4.92
N GLN A 2 -17.57 20.76 6.05
CA GLN A 2 -16.11 20.64 6.02
C GLN A 2 -15.77 19.20 5.66
N ILE A 3 -15.29 19.02 4.44
CA ILE A 3 -14.87 17.71 3.93
C ILE A 3 -13.56 17.33 4.62
N THR A 4 -13.57 16.22 5.37
CA THR A 4 -12.38 15.73 6.08
C THR A 4 -11.90 14.47 5.41
N LYS A 5 -10.73 14.54 4.76
CA LYS A 5 -10.05 13.34 4.26
C LYS A 5 -9.39 12.61 5.42
N THR A 6 -9.51 11.29 5.43
CA THR A 6 -8.86 10.40 6.39
C THR A 6 -7.85 9.52 5.67
N LEU A 7 -6.98 8.87 6.43
CA LEU A 7 -5.90 8.04 5.91
C LEU A 7 -6.41 6.64 5.60
N TRP A 8 -6.09 6.17 4.41
CA TRP A 8 -6.33 4.81 3.94
C TRP A 8 -4.99 4.21 3.51
N MET A 9 -4.78 2.93 3.74
CA MET A 9 -3.58 2.23 3.31
C MET A 9 -3.97 1.18 2.27
N LEU A 10 -3.49 1.37 1.03
CA LEU A 10 -3.49 0.31 0.04
C LEU A 10 -2.43 -0.73 0.42
N ALA A 11 -2.87 -1.93 0.73
CA ALA A 11 -2.04 -3.08 1.00
C ALA A 11 -2.17 -4.08 -0.15
N TYR A 12 -1.04 -4.49 -0.73
CA TYR A 12 -1.03 -5.50 -1.78
C TYR A 12 0.30 -6.26 -1.80
N GLN A 13 0.29 -7.44 -2.40
CA GLN A 13 1.49 -8.24 -2.62
C GLN A 13 1.91 -8.17 -4.07
N ARG A 14 3.22 -8.05 -4.32
CA ARG A 14 3.78 -8.14 -5.67
C ARG A 14 4.72 -9.33 -5.72
N ARG A 15 4.57 -10.13 -6.78
CA ARG A 15 5.60 -11.12 -7.12
C ARG A 15 6.70 -10.40 -7.88
N GLU A 16 7.90 -10.41 -7.31
CA GLU A 16 9.08 -9.89 -7.97
C GLU A 16 9.73 -10.96 -8.86
N ALA A 17 10.63 -10.53 -9.75
CA ALA A 17 11.34 -11.41 -10.68
C ALA A 17 12.15 -12.50 -9.97
N SER A 18 12.52 -12.28 -8.71
CA SER A 18 13.23 -13.22 -7.83
C SER A 18 12.35 -14.32 -7.23
N HIS A 19 11.08 -14.43 -7.63
CA HIS A 19 10.05 -15.28 -6.99
C HIS A 19 9.73 -14.92 -5.53
N LEU A 20 10.33 -13.85 -5.00
CA LEU A 20 9.99 -13.32 -3.69
C LEU A 20 8.65 -12.57 -3.77
N ILE A 21 7.87 -12.72 -2.70
CA ILE A 21 6.64 -11.96 -2.50
C ILE A 21 6.99 -10.75 -1.64
N SER A 22 6.87 -9.55 -2.21
CA SER A 22 7.01 -8.29 -1.48
C SER A 22 5.64 -7.76 -1.06
N SER A 23 5.49 -7.46 0.22
CA SER A 23 4.31 -6.77 0.75
C SER A 23 4.51 -5.27 0.63
N HIS A 24 3.55 -4.58 0.00
CA HIS A 24 3.59 -3.13 -0.19
C HIS A 24 2.45 -2.46 0.57
N LEU A 25 2.76 -1.29 1.15
CA LEU A 25 1.83 -0.43 1.86
C LEU A 25 1.94 0.98 1.31
N VAL A 26 0.84 1.50 0.77
CA VAL A 26 0.79 2.83 0.13
C VAL A 26 -0.25 3.69 0.82
N PRO A 27 0.14 4.83 1.42
CA PRO A 27 -0.81 5.75 2.03
C PRO A 27 -1.59 6.54 0.97
N THR A 28 -2.91 6.59 1.11
CA THR A 28 -3.83 7.41 0.33
C THR A 28 -4.74 8.22 1.26
N TYR A 29 -5.21 9.39 0.81
CA TYR A 29 -6.07 10.27 1.61
C TYR A 29 -7.40 10.51 0.89
N ALA A 30 -8.50 10.10 1.51
CA ALA A 30 -9.82 10.16 0.92
C ALA A 30 -10.93 10.35 1.96
N GLU A 31 -12.08 10.79 1.47
CA GLU A 31 -13.28 11.07 2.29
C GLU A 31 -13.99 9.77 2.68
N ASP A 32 -14.01 8.81 1.77
CA ASP A 32 -14.63 7.50 1.89
C ASP A 32 -13.82 6.44 1.15
N GLU A 33 -14.31 5.20 1.18
CA GLU A 33 -13.66 4.04 0.56
C GLU A 33 -13.59 4.17 -0.96
N GLN A 34 -14.63 4.72 -1.61
CA GLN A 34 -14.65 4.89 -3.05
C GLN A 34 -13.58 5.88 -3.51
N GLY A 35 -13.46 7.01 -2.83
CA GLY A 35 -12.40 7.98 -3.04
C GLY A 35 -11.02 7.38 -2.79
N ALA A 36 -10.88 6.52 -1.78
CA ALA A 36 -9.62 5.85 -1.48
C ALA A 36 -9.19 4.90 -2.61
N TRP A 37 -10.13 4.18 -3.22
CA TRP A 37 -9.86 3.36 -4.41
C TRP A 37 -9.46 4.19 -5.61
N VAL A 38 -10.12 5.33 -5.87
CA VAL A 38 -9.74 6.23 -6.96
C VAL A 38 -8.30 6.73 -6.79
N GLU A 39 -7.92 7.13 -5.59
CA GLU A 39 -6.54 7.55 -5.30
C GLU A 39 -5.55 6.39 -5.42
N ALA A 40 -5.92 5.18 -4.99
CA ALA A 40 -5.10 3.97 -5.16
C ALA A 40 -4.84 3.65 -6.65
N TYR A 41 -5.88 3.71 -7.49
CA TYR A 41 -5.72 3.49 -8.94
C TYR A 41 -4.88 4.59 -9.61
N ARG A 42 -5.03 5.84 -9.20
CA ARG A 42 -4.19 6.95 -9.68
C ARG A 42 -2.72 6.71 -9.35
N TRP A 43 -2.43 6.34 -8.10
CA TRP A 43 -1.08 6.01 -7.66
C TRP A 43 -0.52 4.83 -8.47
N ALA A 44 -1.30 3.76 -8.65
CA ALA A 44 -0.89 2.57 -9.37
C ALA A 44 -0.55 2.87 -10.84
N ALA A 45 -1.39 3.66 -11.51
CA ALA A 45 -1.14 4.10 -12.88
C ALA A 45 0.14 4.95 -13.01
N GLN A 46 0.40 5.85 -12.04
CA GLN A 46 1.63 6.67 -12.02
C GLN A 46 2.91 5.85 -11.83
N HIS A 47 2.83 4.70 -11.16
CA HIS A 47 3.96 3.84 -10.85
C HIS A 47 4.03 2.59 -11.73
N GLU A 48 3.20 2.53 -12.77
CA GLU A 48 3.10 1.37 -13.68
C GLU A 48 2.86 0.05 -12.93
N VAL A 49 2.07 0.12 -11.85
CA VAL A 49 1.68 -1.03 -11.04
C VAL A 49 0.30 -1.50 -11.47
N VAL A 50 0.19 -2.78 -11.80
CA VAL A 50 -1.11 -3.46 -11.90
C VAL A 50 -1.48 -3.93 -10.50
N LEU A 51 -2.57 -3.39 -9.95
CA LEU A 51 -3.07 -3.83 -8.65
C LEU A 51 -3.61 -5.27 -8.76
N PRO A 52 -3.18 -6.18 -7.89
CA PRO A 52 -3.69 -7.54 -7.87
C PRO A 52 -5.11 -7.58 -7.30
N GLU A 53 -5.83 -8.68 -7.56
CA GLU A 53 -7.22 -8.88 -7.10
C GLU A 53 -7.34 -8.96 -5.57
N ASP A 54 -6.26 -9.33 -4.89
CA ASP A 54 -6.17 -9.41 -3.43
C ASP A 54 -5.73 -8.08 -2.78
N ALA A 55 -5.59 -7.00 -3.56
CA ALA A 55 -5.34 -5.68 -3.01
C ALA A 55 -6.49 -5.25 -2.09
N VAL A 56 -6.16 -4.67 -0.95
CA VAL A 56 -7.14 -4.20 0.03
C VAL A 56 -6.83 -2.79 0.48
N LEU A 57 -7.87 -2.07 0.90
CA LEU A 57 -7.75 -0.78 1.57
C LEU A 57 -8.03 -0.95 3.06
N ILE A 58 -7.13 -0.42 3.89
CA ILE A 58 -7.27 -0.43 5.35
C ILE A 58 -7.53 1.01 5.80
N HIS A 59 -8.66 1.25 6.47
CA HIS A 59 -9.05 2.57 6.94
C HIS A 59 -8.42 2.91 8.30
N TYR A 60 -7.79 4.08 8.38
CA TYR A 60 -7.24 4.64 9.62
C TYR A 60 -7.91 6.01 9.89
N PRO A 61 -9.15 6.02 10.40
CA PRO A 61 -9.91 7.26 10.60
C PRO A 61 -9.24 8.23 11.58
N ASN A 62 -8.43 7.70 12.50
CA ASN A 62 -7.73 8.46 13.53
C ASN A 62 -6.21 8.59 13.26
N GLY A 63 -5.75 8.20 12.06
CA GLY A 63 -4.33 8.05 11.75
C GLY A 63 -3.69 6.79 12.34
N PHE A 64 -2.38 6.63 12.16
CA PHE A 64 -1.60 5.51 12.69
C PHE A 64 -0.13 5.89 12.91
N THR A 65 0.65 5.02 13.55
CA THR A 65 2.11 5.17 13.71
C THR A 65 2.83 4.03 12.99
N VAL A 66 3.78 4.36 12.11
CA VAL A 66 4.67 3.37 11.49
C VAL A 66 5.88 3.17 12.41
N HIS A 67 6.15 1.93 12.80
CA HIS A 67 7.42 1.54 13.38
C HIS A 67 8.25 0.83 12.31
N MET A 68 9.32 1.47 11.84
CA MET A 68 10.29 0.82 10.96
C MET A 68 11.44 0.26 11.78
N SER A 69 11.70 -1.03 11.62
CA SER A 69 12.88 -1.69 12.18
C SER A 69 13.69 -2.29 11.04
N GLN A 70 14.98 -2.00 10.98
CA GLN A 70 15.90 -2.75 10.14
C GLN A 70 16.17 -4.09 10.80
N LEU A 71 15.76 -5.19 10.16
CA LEU A 71 16.12 -6.52 10.63
C LEU A 71 17.61 -6.76 10.30
N PRO A 72 18.45 -7.11 11.29
CA PRO A 72 19.83 -7.48 11.02
C PRO A 72 19.86 -8.80 10.25
N GLY A 73 20.38 -8.79 9.02
CA GLY A 73 20.51 -9.97 8.17
C GLY A 73 21.06 -9.61 6.79
N ARG A 74 21.65 -10.59 6.10
CA ARG A 74 21.97 -10.51 4.67
C ARG A 74 21.00 -11.45 3.94
N VAL A 75 20.40 -10.96 2.85
CA VAL A 75 19.67 -11.82 1.91
C VAL A 75 20.72 -12.59 1.11
N GLU A 76 20.86 -13.88 1.37
CA GLU A 76 21.71 -14.76 0.56
C GLU A 76 20.86 -15.31 -0.60
N GLU A 77 21.20 -14.93 -1.82
CA GLU A 77 20.64 -15.55 -3.03
C GLU A 77 21.28 -16.94 -3.20
N ASN A 78 20.53 -18.01 -2.94
CA ASN A 78 20.97 -19.36 -3.27
C ASN A 78 20.93 -19.53 -4.81
N LYS A 79 22.11 -19.74 -5.40
CA LYS A 79 22.30 -20.10 -6.82
C LYS A 79 22.09 -21.59 -7.06
#